data_AF-A0A812W2X9-F1
#
_entry.id   AF-A0A812W2X9-F1
#
_cell.length_a   1.000
_cell.length_b   1.000
_cell.length_c   1.000
_cell.angle_alpha   90.00
_cell.angle_beta   90.00
_cell.angle_gamma   90.00
#
_symmetry.space_group_name_H-M   'P 1'
#
loop_
_entity.id
_entity.type
_entity.pdbx_description
1 polymer ?
#
loop_
_entity_poly.entity_id
_entity_poly.type
_entity_poly.pdbx_seq_one_letter_code
_entity_poly.pdbx_strand_id
1 'polypeptide(L)' 'VVTWGNTHRGGDCRRVKEELRNVKHIEASHTAFAALRSDGVVVTWGNSFHGGDSRRIQDQLTDVRRIQ' A
#
# COMPACT_ATOMS: atom_id res chain seq x y z
N VAL A 1 9.35 -5.05 0.78
CA VAL A 1 9.17 -3.86 1.65
C VAL A 1 9.26 -4.32 3.10
N VAL A 2 9.85 -3.52 3.99
CA VAL A 2 9.87 -3.78 5.44
C VAL A 2 9.22 -2.57 6.13
N THR A 3 8.31 -2.81 7.06
CA THR A 3 7.65 -1.77 7.86
C THR A 3 8.06 -1.90 9.32
N TRP A 4 8.19 -0.77 10.00
CA TRP A 4 8.50 -0.69 11.43
C TRP A 4 7.69 0.43 12.08
N GLY A 5 7.51 0.39 13.40
CA GLY A 5 6.74 1.38 14.15
C GLY A 5 5.32 0.90 14.50
N ASN A 6 4.40 1.85 14.72
CA ASN A 6 3.06 1.57 15.25
C ASN A 6 2.24 0.70 14.29
N THR A 7 1.81 -0.47 14.74
CA THR A 7 1.07 -1.46 13.95
C THR A 7 -0.25 -0.93 13.38
N HIS A 8 -0.94 -0.03 14.09
CA HIS A 8 -2.19 0.58 13.65
C HIS A 8 -1.98 1.73 12.64
N ARG A 9 -0.75 2.20 12.48
CA ARG A 9 -0.38 3.26 11.53
C ARG A 9 0.56 2.74 10.44
N GLY A 10 0.35 1.51 9.98
CA GLY A 10 1.11 0.93 8.87
C GLY A 10 2.47 0.31 9.23
N GLY A 11 2.79 0.20 10.53
CA GLY A 11 3.95 -0.56 11.02
C GLY A 11 3.80 -2.08 10.84
N ASP A 12 2.57 -2.57 10.62
CA ASP A 12 2.28 -3.97 10.30
C ASP A 12 1.86 -4.14 8.84
N CYS A 13 2.76 -4.66 8.01
CA CYS A 13 2.47 -5.02 6.62
C CYS A 13 2.25 -6.53 6.42
N ARG A 14 2.09 -7.34 7.49
CA ARG A 14 2.00 -8.82 7.37
C ARG A 14 0.88 -9.26 6.43
N ARG A 15 -0.25 -8.55 6.41
CA ARG A 15 -1.41 -8.87 5.58
C ARG A 15 -1.18 -8.69 4.07
N VAL A 16 -0.22 -7.85 3.70
CA VAL A 16 0.08 -7.53 2.28
C VAL A 16 1.53 -7.85 1.92
N LYS A 17 2.27 -8.53 2.82
CA LYS A 17 3.72 -8.75 2.69
C LYS A 17 4.07 -9.49 1.41
N GLU A 18 3.25 -10.46 1.01
CA GLU A 18 3.43 -11.26 -0.21
C GLU A 18 3.13 -10.46 -1.48
N GLU A 19 2.29 -9.44 -1.37
CA GLU A 19 1.93 -8.54 -2.46
C GLU A 19 2.97 -7.42 -2.64
N LEU A 20 3.71 -7.05 -1.59
CA LEU A 20 4.76 -6.01 -1.61
C LEU A 20 6.09 -6.49 -2.25
N ARG A 21 5.98 -7.06 -3.45
CA ARG A 21 7.10 -7.53 -4.29
C ARG A 21 7.30 -6.63 -5.50
N ASN A 22 8.56 -6.42 -5.90
CA ASN A 22 8.92 -5.56 -7.05
C ASN A 22 8.28 -4.16 -6.99
N VAL A 23 8.25 -3.57 -5.79
CA VAL A 23 7.69 -2.25 -5.56
C VAL A 23 8.60 -1.20 -6.17
N LYS A 24 8.04 -0.35 -7.05
CA LYS A 24 8.75 0.75 -7.71
C LYS A 24 8.61 2.07 -6.96
N HIS A 25 7.46 2.30 -6.31
CA HIS A 25 7.16 3.54 -5.60
C HIS A 25 6.32 3.27 -4.36
N ILE A 26 6.56 4.01 -3.28
CA ILE A 26 5.77 3.95 -2.05
C ILE A 26 5.43 5.37 -1.64
N GLU A 27 4.16 5.61 -1.34
CA GLU A 27 3.70 6.84 -0.70
C GLU A 27 3.05 6.53 0.65
N ALA A 28 3.16 7.50 1.54
CA ALA A 28 2.62 7.42 2.89
C ALA A 28 1.69 8.59 3.18
N SER A 29 0.54 8.30 3.75
CA SER A 29 -0.33 9.27 4.41
C SER A 29 -0.08 9.28 5.92
N HIS A 30 -0.87 10.05 6.67
CA HIS A 30 -0.76 10.13 8.14
C HIS A 30 -0.81 8.78 8.86
N THR A 31 -1.56 7.80 8.34
CA THR A 31 -1.73 6.47 8.97
C THR A 31 -1.90 5.31 7.98
N ALA A 32 -1.79 5.56 6.68
CA ALA A 32 -1.90 4.55 5.62
C ALA A 32 -0.79 4.71 4.60
N PHE A 33 -0.56 3.67 3.80
CA PHE A 33 0.50 3.60 2.82
C PHE A 33 -0.02 2.96 1.54
N ALA A 34 0.60 3.32 0.42
CA ALA A 34 0.33 2.74 -0.88
C ALA A 34 1.65 2.43 -1.60
N ALA A 35 1.78 1.21 -2.10
CA ALA A 35 2.92 0.75 -2.89
C ALA A 35 2.47 0.48 -4.32
N LEU A 36 3.15 1.10 -5.28
CA LEU A 36 3.03 0.78 -6.70
C LEU A 36 4.05 -0.29 -7.07
N ARG A 37 3.55 -1.43 -7.55
CA ARG A 37 4.37 -2.52 -8.07
C ARG A 37 4.75 -2.29 -9.53
N SER A 38 5.79 -2.99 -9.96
CA SER A 38 6.30 -2.93 -11.33
C SER A 38 5.30 -3.38 -12.40
N ASP A 39 4.32 -4.18 -12.02
CA ASP A 39 3.22 -4.68 -12.85
C ASP A 39 2.00 -3.75 -12.88
N GLY A 40 2.10 -2.55 -12.29
CA GLY A 40 1.04 -1.54 -12.29
C GLY A 40 -0.02 -1.74 -11.20
N VAL A 41 0.15 -2.74 -10.32
CA VAL A 41 -0.77 -2.99 -9.20
C VAL A 41 -0.42 -2.08 -8.02
N VAL A 42 -1.43 -1.46 -7.42
CA VAL A 42 -1.30 -0.69 -6.18
C VAL A 42 -1.72 -1.52 -4.97
N VAL A 43 -0.84 -1.65 -3.99
CA VAL A 43 -1.09 -2.38 -2.74
C VAL A 43 -1.14 -1.36 -1.60
N THR A 44 -2.21 -1.35 -0.81
CA THR A 44 -2.34 -0.42 0.32
C THR A 44 -2.40 -1.14 1.66
N TRP A 45 -1.92 -0.48 2.71
CA TRP A 45 -1.96 -0.98 4.08
C TRP A 45 -1.99 0.14 5.11
N GLY A 46 -2.26 -0.20 6.37
CA GLY A 46 -2.42 0.75 7.46
C GLY A 46 -3.90 0.99 7.79
N ASN A 47 -4.24 2.18 8.29
CA ASN A 47 -5.58 2.46 8.79
C ASN A 47 -6.60 2.52 7.64
N SER A 48 -7.63 1.66 7.69
CA SER A 48 -8.71 1.59 6.70
C SER A 48 -9.51 2.88 6.57
N PHE A 49 -9.70 3.64 7.66
CA PHE A 49 -10.39 4.94 7.64
C PHE A 49 -9.60 6.03 6.91
N HIS A 50 -8.31 5.81 6.67
CA HIS A 50 -7.41 6.74 5.96
C HIS A 50 -6.84 6.15 4.66
N GLY A 51 -7.54 5.17 4.06
CA GLY A 51 -7.16 4.61 2.75
C GLY A 51 -6.24 3.38 2.81
N GLY A 52 -6.00 2.81 3.99
CA GLY A 52 -5.21 1.59 4.18
C GLY A 52 -5.91 0.28 3.74
N ASP A 53 -7.14 0.37 3.22
CA ASP A 53 -7.85 -0.76 2.61
C ASP A 53 -8.45 -0.34 1.26
N SER A 54 -7.68 -0.55 0.19
CA SER A 54 -8.10 -0.27 -1.19
C SER A 54 -8.63 -1.51 -1.93
N ARG A 55 -8.84 -2.64 -1.23
CA ARG A 55 -9.23 -3.91 -1.85
C ARG A 55 -10.51 -3.81 -2.68
N ARG A 56 -11.43 -2.90 -2.30
CA ARG A 56 -12.70 -2.66 -3.01
C ARG A 56 -12.54 -1.93 -4.35
N ILE A 57 -11.43 -1.24 -4.56
CA ILE A 57 -11.13 -0.48 -5.78
C ILE A 57 -9.85 -0.98 -6.46
N GLN A 58 -9.31 -2.12 -6.02
CA GLN A 58 -8.09 -2.72 -6.56
C GLN A 58 -8.16 -2.87 -8.08
N ASP A 59 -9.32 -3.31 -8.59
CA ASP A 59 -9.59 -3.51 -10.02
C ASP A 59 -9.68 -2.19 -10.81
N GLN A 60 -9.81 -1.05 -10.12
CA GLN A 60 -9.81 0.29 -10.72
C GLN A 60 -8.45 0.98 -10.63
N LEU A 61 -7.51 0.44 -9.84
CA LEU A 61 -6.15 0.96 -9.64
C LEU A 61 -5.15 0.24 -10.57
N THR A 62 -5.52 0.08 -11.84
CA THR A 62 -4.67 -0.50 -12.88
C THR A 62 -3.99 0.60 -13.69
N ASP A 63 -2.73 0.39 -14.07
CA ASP A 63 -1.91 1.33 -14.87
C ASP A 63 -1.56 2.65 -14.17
N VAL A 64 -1.46 2.61 -12.82
CA VAL A 64 -1.02 3.76 -12.03
C VAL A 64 0.48 4.01 -12.28
N ARG A 65 0.83 5.19 -12.78
CA ARG A 65 2.23 5.56 -13.08
C ARG A 65 2.97 6.17 -11.90
N ARG A 66 2.25 6.84 -11.01
CA ARG A 66 2.80 7.53 -9.84
C ARG A 66 1.73 7.70 -8.78
N ILE A 67 2.13 7.63 -7.52
CA ILE A 67 1.35 7.99 -6.35
C ILE A 67 2.01 9.27 -5.79
N GLN A 68 1.22 10.26 -5.34
CA GLN A 68 1.71 11.54 -4.80
C GLN A 68 0.85 11.96 -3.61
#